data_AF-A0A3D2XCW7-F1
#
_entry.id   AF-A0A3D2XCW7-F1
#
_cell.length_a   1.000
_cell.length_b   1.000
_cell.length_c   1.000
_cell.angle_alpha   90.00
_cell.angle_beta   90.00
_cell.angle_gamma   90.00
#
_symmetry.space_group_name_H-M   'P 1'
#
loop_
_entity.id
_entity.type
_entity.pdbx_description
1 polymer ?
#
loop_
_entity_poly.entity_id
_entity_poly.type
_entity_poly.pdbx_seq_one_letter_code
_entity_poly.pdbx_strand_id
1 'polypeptide(L)'
;MGFISNTPDCTQLKKGRFHSYTRQGIHIVINRIDGIQQDINTKTNDTTYWKIDWLDNCRFAATYLTGSGPKTEEEKKFYQSTILFYEVKEIADNYYIGATTVKAPNGNSSSTDTTWLVERDR
;
A
#
# COMPACT_ATOMS: atom_id res chain seq x y z
N MET A 1 -35.51 -13.36 3.15
CA MET A 1 -34.22 -13.64 2.50
C MET A 1 -33.23 -12.65 3.08
N GLY A 2 -32.35 -13.12 3.97
CA GLY A 2 -31.30 -12.25 4.54
C GLY A 2 -30.25 -12.00 3.48
N PHE A 3 -30.00 -10.73 3.15
CA PHE A 3 -28.85 -10.35 2.36
C PHE A 3 -27.61 -10.69 3.20
N ILE A 4 -26.90 -11.76 2.80
CA ILE A 4 -25.54 -11.95 3.27
C ILE A 4 -24.78 -10.76 2.74
N SER A 5 -24.50 -9.79 3.61
CA SER A 5 -23.48 -8.79 3.34
C SER A 5 -22.19 -9.58 3.16
N ASN A 6 -21.81 -9.83 1.91
CA ASN A 6 -20.49 -10.34 1.58
C ASN A 6 -19.52 -9.27 2.08
N THR A 7 -19.04 -9.45 3.30
CA THR A 7 -17.95 -8.65 3.84
C THR A 7 -16.81 -8.78 2.85
N PRO A 8 -16.19 -7.67 2.41
CA PRO A 8 -15.06 -7.72 1.50
C PRO A 8 -13.99 -8.69 2.04
N ASP A 9 -13.71 -9.77 1.32
CA ASP A 9 -12.70 -10.73 1.76
C ASP A 9 -11.31 -10.17 1.50
N CYS A 10 -10.79 -9.41 2.47
CA CYS A 10 -9.46 -8.84 2.41
C CYS A 10 -8.34 -9.89 2.55
N THR A 11 -8.65 -11.16 2.87
CA THR A 11 -7.62 -12.19 3.03
C THR A 11 -6.88 -12.46 1.73
N GLN A 12 -7.55 -12.32 0.58
CA GLN A 12 -6.95 -12.41 -0.75
C GLN A 12 -5.95 -11.28 -1.05
N LEU A 13 -6.02 -10.14 -0.33
CA LEU A 13 -5.14 -9.00 -0.53
C LEU A 13 -3.81 -9.12 0.24
N LYS A 14 -3.67 -10.15 1.08
CA LYS A 14 -2.46 -10.40 1.87
C LYS A 14 -1.26 -10.81 1.02
N LYS A 15 -1.52 -11.34 -0.18
CA LYS A 15 -0.51 -11.75 -1.16
C LYS A 15 -1.01 -11.38 -2.56
N GLY A 16 -0.10 -10.99 -3.44
CA GLY A 16 -0.45 -10.69 -4.82
C GLY A 16 0.33 -9.53 -5.42
N ARG A 17 0.00 -9.21 -6.66
CA ARG A 17 0.52 -8.06 -7.40
C ARG A 17 -0.62 -7.08 -7.61
N PHE A 18 -0.36 -5.82 -7.29
CA PHE A 18 -1.33 -4.75 -7.35
C PHE A 18 -0.73 -3.51 -8.01
N HIS A 19 -1.60 -2.56 -8.38
CA HIS A 19 -1.21 -1.39 -9.14
C HIS A 19 -1.81 -0.12 -8.54
N SER A 20 -0.98 0.85 -8.19
CA SER A 20 -1.42 2.18 -7.76
C SER A 20 -1.01 3.22 -8.81
N TYR A 21 -1.87 4.22 -9.00
CA TYR A 21 -1.63 5.31 -9.92
C TYR A 21 -1.74 6.62 -9.14
N THR A 22 -0.63 7.33 -8.96
CA THR A 22 -0.65 8.62 -8.25
C THR A 22 -1.43 9.66 -9.07
N ARG A 23 -1.82 10.76 -8.42
CA ARG A 23 -2.45 11.89 -9.12
C ARG A 23 -1.58 12.46 -10.25
N GLN A 24 -0.26 12.31 -10.16
CA GLN A 24 0.70 12.72 -11.19
C GLN A 24 0.86 11.68 -12.31
N GLY A 25 0.06 10.60 -12.31
CA GLY A 25 0.12 9.53 -13.31
C GLY A 25 1.30 8.58 -13.13
N ILE A 26 1.96 8.59 -11.96
CA ILE A 26 3.04 7.65 -11.67
C ILE A 26 2.42 6.30 -11.35
N HIS A 27 2.85 5.27 -12.07
CA HIS A 27 2.42 3.91 -11.83
C HIS A 27 3.37 3.21 -10.86
N ILE A 28 2.81 2.73 -9.76
CA ILE A 28 3.50 1.95 -8.75
C ILE A 28 2.98 0.52 -8.80
N VAL A 29 3.88 -0.43 -9.04
CA VAL A 29 3.60 -1.86 -8.90
C VAL A 29 3.87 -2.25 -7.45
N ILE A 30 2.91 -2.90 -6.82
CA ILE A 30 2.97 -3.34 -5.43
C ILE A 30 2.95 -4.87 -5.42
N ASN A 31 4.04 -5.50 -4.99
CA ASN A 31 4.09 -6.95 -4.79
C ASN A 31 4.03 -7.25 -3.29
N ARG A 32 3.07 -8.06 -2.84
CA ARG A 32 2.99 -8.53 -1.45
C ARG A 32 3.23 -10.02 -1.37
N ILE A 33 4.19 -10.43 -0.54
CA ILE A 33 4.47 -11.83 -0.27
C ILE A 33 5.05 -11.97 1.15
N ASP A 34 4.56 -12.94 1.91
CA ASP A 34 5.11 -13.37 3.20
C ASP A 34 5.43 -12.23 4.20
N GLY A 35 4.49 -11.29 4.37
CA GLY A 35 4.65 -10.17 5.29
C GLY A 35 5.60 -9.07 4.80
N ILE A 36 5.95 -9.09 3.52
CA ILE A 36 6.75 -8.05 2.86
C ILE A 36 5.93 -7.43 1.73
N GLN A 37 6.03 -6.11 1.60
CA GLN A 37 5.55 -5.38 0.43
C GLN A 37 6.72 -4.72 -0.30
N GLN A 38 6.75 -4.88 -1.61
CA GLN A 38 7.68 -4.23 -2.51
C GLN A 38 6.91 -3.28 -3.41
N ASP A 39 7.24 -2.00 -3.35
CA ASP A 39 6.68 -0.95 -4.20
C ASP A 39 7.71 -0.56 -5.26
N ILE A 40 7.36 -0.66 -6.53
CA ILE A 40 8.23 -0.35 -7.67
C ILE A 40 7.62 0.81 -8.45
N ASN A 41 8.34 1.93 -8.53
CA ASN A 41 8.00 3.01 -9.45
C ASN A 41 8.37 2.60 -10.87
N THR A 42 7.39 2.38 -11.75
CA THR A 42 7.65 1.86 -13.10
C THR A 42 8.33 2.86 -14.04
N LYS A 43 8.37 4.16 -13.66
CA LYS A 43 9.08 5.19 -14.42
C LYS A 43 10.57 5.23 -14.08
N THR A 44 10.93 5.11 -12.81
CA THR A 44 12.33 5.25 -12.35
C THR A 44 13.00 3.93 -12.00
N ASN A 45 12.23 2.84 -11.88
CA ASN A 45 12.62 1.57 -11.28
C ASN A 45 13.06 1.66 -9.82
N ASP A 46 12.78 2.79 -9.15
CA ASP A 46 13.02 2.90 -7.72
C ASP A 46 12.11 1.92 -6.99
N THR A 47 12.70 1.17 -6.06
CA THR A 47 12.02 0.13 -5.30
C THR A 47 12.06 0.47 -3.82
N THR A 48 10.95 0.26 -3.12
CA THR A 48 10.88 0.39 -1.66
C THR A 48 10.31 -0.88 -1.07
N TYR A 49 10.91 -1.36 0.01
CA TYR A 49 10.50 -2.56 0.72
C TYR A 49 9.98 -2.19 2.10
N TRP A 50 8.85 -2.80 2.46
CA TRP A 50 8.16 -2.61 3.73
C TRP A 50 7.92 -3.95 4.39
N LYS A 51 8.08 -3.98 5.72
CA LYS A 51 7.57 -5.07 6.55
C LYS A 51 6.11 -4.79 6.86
N ILE A 52 5.25 -5.74 6.55
CA ILE A 52 3.82 -5.72 6.84
C ILE A 52 3.54 -6.54 8.10
N ASP A 53 2.87 -5.91 9.06
CA ASP A 53 2.28 -6.56 10.23
C ASP A 53 0.74 -6.44 10.15
N TRP A 54 0.06 -7.54 9.83
CA TRP A 54 -1.41 -7.56 9.73
C TRP A 54 -2.04 -7.41 11.11
N LEU A 55 -2.92 -6.42 11.25
CA LEU A 55 -3.68 -6.16 12.47
C LEU A 55 -5.00 -6.93 12.47
N ASP A 56 -5.57 -7.15 11.29
CA ASP A 56 -6.68 -8.07 11.04
C ASP A 56 -6.71 -8.50 9.55
N ASN A 57 -7.89 -8.77 8.99
CA ASN A 57 -8.02 -9.11 7.58
C ASN A 57 -7.86 -7.92 6.64
N CYS A 58 -8.31 -6.73 7.03
CA CYS A 58 -8.39 -5.53 6.19
C CYS A 58 -7.45 -4.41 6.63
N ARG A 59 -6.74 -4.58 7.75
CA ARG A 59 -5.82 -3.59 8.30
C ARG A 59 -4.43 -4.16 8.51
N PHE A 60 -3.42 -3.37 8.17
CA PHE A 60 -2.02 -3.69 8.45
C PHE A 60 -1.19 -2.45 8.73
N ALA A 61 -0.12 -2.63 9.49
CA ALA A 61 0.94 -1.65 9.64
C ALA A 61 2.08 -1.98 8.67
N ALA A 62 2.69 -0.96 8.06
CA ALA A 62 3.87 -1.09 7.22
C ALA A 62 5.01 -0.24 7.77
N THR A 63 6.17 -0.87 7.93
CA THR A 63 7.41 -0.24 8.42
C THR A 63 8.50 -0.35 7.37
N TYR A 64 9.24 0.73 7.16
CA TYR A 64 10.26 0.78 6.11
C TYR A 64 11.39 -0.20 6.44
N LEU A 65 11.79 -1.01 5.44
CA LEU A 65 12.95 -1.89 5.53
C LEU A 65 14.14 -1.30 4.78
N THR A 66 13.97 -1.08 3.48
CA THR A 66 15.03 -0.60 2.59
C THR A 66 14.42 -0.11 1.28
N GLY A 67 15.23 0.49 0.42
CA GLY A 67 14.82 0.82 -0.94
C GLY A 67 16.00 1.14 -1.84
N SER A 68 15.89 0.74 -3.10
CA SER A 68 16.81 1.12 -4.17
C SER A 68 16.27 2.38 -4.84
N GLY A 69 17.09 3.42 -4.88
CA GLY A 69 16.75 4.70 -5.50
C GLY A 69 17.44 5.85 -4.77
N PRO A 70 17.79 6.93 -5.47
CA PRO A 70 18.37 8.10 -4.83
C PRO A 70 17.35 8.68 -3.85
N LYS A 71 17.67 8.61 -2.56
CA LYS A 71 16.91 9.24 -1.47
C LYS A 71 17.85 10.18 -0.74
N THR A 72 17.37 11.38 -0.42
CA THR A 72 18.12 12.26 0.47
C THR A 72 18.21 11.67 1.88
N GLU A 73 19.13 12.16 2.70
CA GLU A 73 19.23 11.70 4.09
C GLU A 73 17.98 12.07 4.89
N GLU A 74 17.33 13.18 4.56
CA GLU A 74 16.06 13.59 5.15
C GLU A 74 14.94 12.60 4.81
N GLU A 75 14.83 12.19 3.54
CA GLU A 75 13.84 11.20 3.11
C GLU A 75 14.07 9.86 3.81
N LYS A 76 15.33 9.38 3.89
CA LYS A 76 15.65 8.15 4.60
C LYS A 76 15.24 8.20 6.07
N LYS A 77 15.59 9.29 6.77
CA LYS A 77 15.20 9.48 8.18
C LYS A 77 13.69 9.54 8.35
N PHE A 78 12.99 10.20 7.43
CA PHE A 78 11.54 10.24 7.44
C PHE A 78 10.94 8.83 7.32
N TYR A 79 11.38 8.04 6.33
CA TYR A 79 10.92 6.66 6.15
C TYR A 79 11.20 5.79 7.37
N GLN A 80 12.39 5.86 7.95
CA GLN A 80 12.79 5.08 9.12
C GLN A 80 12.04 5.46 10.40
N SER A 81 11.55 6.69 10.51
CA SER A 81 10.82 7.18 11.68
C SER A 81 9.31 7.11 11.54
N THR A 82 8.81 6.58 10.42
CA THR A 82 7.40 6.57 10.07
C THR A 82 6.82 5.16 10.10
N ILE A 83 5.59 5.04 10.61
CA ILE A 83 4.77 3.84 10.46
C ILE A 83 3.55 4.19 9.61
N LEU A 84 3.31 3.40 8.57
CA LEU A 84 2.11 3.53 7.74
C LEU A 84 1.05 2.57 8.26
N PHE A 85 -0.17 3.06 8.50
CA PHE A 85 -1.32 2.22 8.80
C PHE A 85 -2.24 2.20 7.58
N TYR A 86 -2.45 1.01 7.03
CA TYR A 86 -3.32 0.79 5.89
C TYR A 86 -4.63 0.15 6.34
N GLU A 87 -5.74 0.63 5.78
CA GLU A 87 -7.07 0.08 5.96
C GLU A 87 -7.80 -0.03 4.62
N VAL A 88 -8.21 -1.24 4.26
CA VAL A 88 -9.07 -1.49 3.10
C VAL A 88 -10.50 -1.10 3.46
N LYS A 89 -11.05 -0.11 2.75
CA LYS A 89 -12.38 0.46 2.98
C LYS A 89 -13.46 -0.19 2.10
N GLU A 90 -13.10 -0.51 0.86
CA GLU A 90 -13.99 -1.08 -0.14
C GLU A 90 -13.20 -2.03 -1.04
N ILE A 91 -13.81 -3.14 -1.44
CA ILE A 91 -13.30 -4.03 -2.49
C ILE A 91 -14.36 -4.13 -3.57
N ALA A 92 -13.93 -3.96 -4.81
CA ALA A 92 -14.69 -4.20 -6.03
C ALA A 92 -13.99 -5.29 -6.86
N ASP A 93 -14.58 -5.66 -7.99
CA ASP A 93 -14.12 -6.79 -8.81
C ASP A 93 -12.64 -6.69 -9.24
N ASN A 94 -12.16 -5.48 -9.52
CA ASN A 94 -10.81 -5.24 -10.06
C ASN A 94 -10.00 -4.16 -9.32
N TYR A 95 -10.52 -3.63 -8.21
CA TYR A 95 -9.82 -2.66 -7.38
C TYR A 95 -10.25 -2.74 -5.92
N TYR A 96 -9.49 -2.09 -5.04
CA TYR A 96 -9.91 -1.76 -3.69
C TYR A 96 -9.57 -0.30 -3.37
N ILE A 97 -10.34 0.30 -2.47
CA ILE A 97 -10.06 1.63 -1.91
C ILE A 97 -9.37 1.45 -0.57
N GLY A 98 -8.17 2.01 -0.43
CA GLY A 98 -7.38 1.96 0.79
C GLY A 98 -7.21 3.33 1.41
N ALA A 99 -7.40 3.43 2.72
CA ALA A 99 -6.96 4.58 3.49
C ALA A 99 -5.55 4.31 4.05
N THR A 100 -4.66 5.29 3.93
CA THR A 100 -3.32 5.25 4.50
C THR A 100 -3.19 6.35 5.54
N THR A 101 -2.87 6.01 6.77
CA THR A 101 -2.50 6.98 7.82
C THR A 101 -1.00 6.91 8.04
N VAL A 102 -0.32 8.03 7.81
CA VAL A 102 1.11 8.19 8.08
C VAL A 102 1.25 8.67 9.51
N LYS A 103 1.91 7.90 10.36
CA LYS A 103 2.31 8.33 11.71
C LYS A 103 3.79 8.68 11.70
N ALA A 104 4.09 9.98 11.76
CA ALA A 104 5.44 10.52 11.73
C ALA A 104 5.70 11.41 12.96
N PRO A 105 6.96 11.72 13.30
CA PRO A 105 7.30 12.54 14.47
C PRO A 105 6.70 13.96 14.45
N ASN A 106 6.49 14.52 13.26
CA ASN A 106 5.97 15.87 13.05
C ASN A 106 4.43 15.94 12.90
N GLY A 107 3.74 14.81 13.06
CA GLY A 107 2.29 14.74 12.99
C GLY A 107 1.79 13.54 12.19
N ASN A 108 0.46 13.44 12.13
CA ASN A 108 -0.20 12.39 11.36
C ASN A 108 -0.87 13.00 10.14
N SER A 109 -0.81 12.29 9.02
CA SER A 109 -1.59 12.61 7.82
C SER A 109 -2.38 11.39 7.38
N SER A 110 -3.43 11.59 6.58
CA SER A 110 -4.18 10.48 6.01
C SER A 110 -4.55 10.77 4.56
N SER A 111 -4.45 9.74 3.72
CA SER A 111 -4.89 9.77 2.33
C SER A 111 -5.81 8.58 2.04
N THR A 112 -6.55 8.67 0.95
CA THR A 112 -7.36 7.57 0.43
C THR A 112 -7.10 7.46 -1.05
N ASP A 113 -6.75 6.26 -1.48
CA ASP A 113 -6.27 5.99 -2.82
C ASP A 113 -6.86 4.66 -3.33
N THR A 114 -7.03 4.56 -4.65
CA THR A 114 -7.51 3.34 -5.30
C THR A 114 -6.31 2.48 -5.71
N THR A 115 -6.34 1.20 -5.36
CA THR A 115 -5.35 0.19 -5.80
C THR A 115 -6.05 -0.86 -6.66
N TRP A 116 -5.47 -1.17 -7.80
CA TRP A 116 -6.03 -2.07 -8.80
C TRP A 116 -5.45 -3.49 -8.65
N LEU A 117 -6.32 -4.48 -8.77
CA LEU A 117 -5.98 -5.92 -8.73
C LEU A 117 -5.42 -6.41 -10.07
N VAL A 118 -5.69 -5.66 -11.13
CA VAL A 118 -5.17 -5.87 -12.49
C VAL A 118 -4.51 -4.59 -12.98
N GLU A 119 -3.56 -4.71 -13.89
CA GLU A 119 -3.01 -3.53 -14.55
C GLU A 119 -4.11 -2.86 -15.36
N ARG A 120 -4.23 -1.53 -15.27
CA ARG A 120 -5.12 -0.79 -16.17
C ARG A 120 -4.49 -0.77 -17.56
N ASP A 121 -5.21 -1.29 -18.55
CA ASP A 121 -4.87 -1.05 -19.95
C ASP A 121 -4.82 0.46 -20.21
N ARG A 122 -3.75 0.91 -20.88
CA ARG A 122 -3.54 2.31 -21.23
C ARG A 122 -4.49 2.78 -22.31
#